data_AF-A0AAN4VXV3-F1
#
_entry.id   AF-A0AAN4VXV3-F1
#
_cell.length_a   1.000
_cell.length_b   1.000
_cell.length_c   1.000
_cell.angle_alpha   90.00
_cell.angle_beta   90.00
_cell.angle_gamma   90.00
#
_symmetry.space_group_name_H-M   'P 1'
#
loop_
_entity.id
_entity.type
_entity.pdbx_description
1 polymer ?
#
loop_
_entity_poly.entity_id
_entity_poly.type
_entity_poly.pdbx_seq_one_letter_code
_entity_poly.pdbx_strand_id
1 'polypeptide(L)'
;MLSNLMGYILWYPSPEIFPGLSDVPVLGHIRWYGLLFALGFVVMQQVMIYIFKMEKRPLKDIESLTVHAVLGTIIGARLGHVLFYEPQNYLPQPWKIFMIWEGGLASHGATIGILVAIWIYARKRKDQPFFWVIDRIALVVGIGAFCIRTGNLMNSEIIGLPTDSQQGVVFAHDPQRALERYQGIEEVSFSKGSSEEMAAAPQDKVPVDMHITFAKGLDEQAVRKFTEKDLKYMLTKYDYVAEHMYQDPAAPMQYRLKQEGGLWTADVKVLGIPRHAGQEYEGISSLLLFFGLFFYWKKRNVNIPNGQILGIFLTILFSLRFIYEFFKENQVPFEDTLPLNMGQWLSVPFILMGLAIWLLANKKKGLRLPGE
;
A
#
# COMPACT_ATOMS: atom_id res chain seq x y z
N MET A 1 -16.29 -14.24 -24.57
CA MET A 1 -16.54 -13.77 -23.18
C MET A 1 -15.27 -13.64 -22.34
N LEU A 2 -14.26 -14.51 -22.48
CA LEU A 2 -12.96 -14.35 -21.78
C LEU A 2 -12.03 -13.28 -22.39
N SER A 3 -12.25 -12.86 -23.64
CA SER A 3 -11.50 -11.77 -24.28
C SER A 3 -11.80 -10.37 -23.69
N ASN A 4 -12.96 -10.18 -23.06
CA ASN A 4 -13.30 -8.92 -22.36
C ASN A 4 -12.72 -8.83 -20.94
N LEU A 5 -12.10 -9.90 -20.44
CA LEU A 5 -11.33 -9.92 -19.19
C LEU A 5 -9.84 -9.61 -19.42
N MET A 6 -9.38 -9.52 -20.68
CA MET A 6 -8.00 -9.20 -21.07
C MET A 6 -7.82 -7.74 -21.48
N GLY A 7 -8.46 -6.81 -20.76
CA GLY A 7 -8.25 -5.37 -20.92
C GLY A 7 -7.46 -4.79 -19.74
N TYR A 8 -7.50 -3.47 -19.60
CA TYR A 8 -7.01 -2.75 -18.42
C TYR A 8 -8.11 -2.58 -17.36
N ILE A 9 -7.73 -2.28 -16.14
CA ILE A 9 -8.63 -1.87 -15.05
C ILE A 9 -8.56 -0.34 -14.93
N LEU A 10 -9.71 0.31 -14.89
CA LEU A 10 -9.79 1.74 -14.59
C LEU A 10 -10.11 1.89 -13.10
N TRP A 11 -9.21 2.49 -12.34
CA TRP A 11 -9.26 2.54 -10.88
C TRP A 11 -9.29 3.98 -10.37
N TYR A 12 -10.45 4.41 -9.89
CA TYR A 12 -10.64 5.69 -9.21
C TYR A 12 -11.75 5.67 -8.15
N PRO A 13 -11.96 4.57 -7.40
CA PRO A 13 -12.94 4.58 -6.33
C PRO A 13 -12.60 5.66 -5.29
N SER A 14 -13.62 6.21 -4.62
CA SER A 14 -13.37 7.16 -3.53
C SER A 14 -12.55 6.51 -2.41
N PRO A 15 -11.47 7.17 -1.92
CA PRO A 15 -10.75 6.74 -0.72
C PRO A 15 -11.63 6.81 0.54
N GLU A 16 -12.67 7.64 0.52
CA GLU A 16 -13.65 7.80 1.58
C GLU A 16 -14.75 6.75 1.47
N ILE A 17 -15.17 6.22 2.62
CA ILE A 17 -16.24 5.20 2.67
C ILE A 17 -17.60 5.84 2.34
N PHE A 18 -17.79 7.09 2.77
CA PHE A 18 -19.03 7.85 2.60
C PHE A 18 -18.76 9.20 1.93
N PRO A 19 -18.42 9.22 0.62
CA PRO A 19 -18.06 10.48 -0.07
C PRO A 19 -19.20 11.50 -0.06
N GLY A 20 -20.47 11.07 -0.04
CA GLY A 20 -21.63 11.95 0.05
C GLY A 20 -21.89 12.56 1.43
N LEU A 21 -21.05 12.27 2.43
CA LEU A 21 -21.14 12.80 3.79
C LEU A 21 -19.92 13.67 4.15
N SER A 22 -19.20 14.21 3.17
CA SER A 22 -18.00 15.03 3.35
C SER A 22 -18.19 16.20 4.33
N ASP A 23 -19.41 16.77 4.39
CA ASP A 23 -19.76 17.86 5.31
C ASP A 23 -20.03 17.40 6.76
N VAL A 24 -20.16 16.09 7.01
CA VAL A 24 -20.41 15.55 8.34
C VAL A 24 -19.08 15.30 9.05
N PRO A 25 -18.79 15.99 10.18
CA PRO A 25 -17.56 15.78 10.92
C PRO A 25 -17.37 14.31 11.29
N VAL A 26 -16.12 13.83 11.20
CA VAL A 26 -15.72 12.43 11.41
C VAL A 26 -16.21 11.47 10.33
N LEU A 27 -17.52 11.38 10.06
CA LEU A 27 -18.09 10.40 9.12
C LEU A 27 -17.64 10.63 7.67
N GLY A 28 -17.57 11.90 7.23
CA GLY A 28 -17.08 12.28 5.90
C GLY A 28 -15.60 12.03 5.68
N HIS A 29 -14.83 11.77 6.75
CA HIS A 29 -13.38 11.58 6.67
C HIS A 29 -12.94 10.14 7.00
N ILE A 30 -13.89 9.21 7.13
CA ILE A 30 -13.57 7.79 7.30
C ILE A 30 -13.06 7.24 5.96
N ARG A 31 -11.82 6.79 5.96
CA ARG A 31 -11.15 6.22 4.78
C ARG A 31 -11.07 4.71 4.82
N TRP A 32 -11.12 4.08 3.65
CA TRP A 32 -10.91 2.64 3.48
C TRP A 32 -9.56 2.19 4.06
N TYR A 33 -8.51 2.99 3.89
CA TYR A 33 -7.19 2.69 4.45
C TYR A 33 -7.24 2.47 5.96
N GLY A 34 -7.87 3.40 6.70
CA GLY A 34 -7.96 3.31 8.16
C GLY A 34 -8.79 2.11 8.62
N LEU A 35 -9.89 1.82 7.91
CA LEU A 35 -10.72 0.65 8.18
C LEU A 35 -9.97 -0.66 7.94
N LEU A 36 -9.31 -0.80 6.79
CA LEU A 36 -8.53 -2.00 6.44
C LEU A 36 -7.36 -2.19 7.39
N PHE A 37 -6.68 -1.11 7.78
CA PHE A 37 -5.63 -1.14 8.79
C PHE A 37 -6.17 -1.72 10.12
N ALA A 38 -7.26 -1.19 10.65
CA ALA A 38 -7.89 -1.68 11.87
C ALA A 38 -8.37 -3.13 11.74
N LEU A 39 -8.99 -3.48 10.61
CA LEU A 39 -9.44 -4.83 10.32
C LEU A 39 -8.27 -5.83 10.33
N GLY A 40 -7.12 -5.45 9.78
CA GLY A 40 -5.90 -6.26 9.82
C GLY A 40 -5.53 -6.66 11.25
N PHE A 41 -5.51 -5.71 12.19
CA PHE A 41 -5.25 -6.00 13.60
C PHE A 41 -6.28 -6.95 14.22
N VAL A 42 -7.56 -6.72 13.96
CA VAL A 42 -8.65 -7.57 14.48
C VAL A 42 -8.49 -9.00 13.98
N VAL A 43 -8.30 -9.20 12.66
CA VAL A 43 -8.17 -10.52 12.06
C VAL A 43 -6.90 -11.22 12.55
N MET A 44 -5.75 -10.52 12.58
CA MET A 44 -4.51 -11.07 13.12
C MET A 44 -4.68 -11.53 14.57
N GLN A 45 -5.36 -10.75 15.41
CA GLN A 45 -5.65 -11.11 16.80
C GLN A 45 -6.52 -12.37 16.89
N GLN A 46 -7.56 -12.51 16.07
CA GLN A 46 -8.41 -13.71 16.07
C GLN A 46 -7.63 -14.96 15.65
N VAL A 47 -6.76 -14.85 14.65
CA VAL A 47 -5.90 -15.96 14.22
C VAL A 47 -4.89 -16.32 15.31
N MET A 48 -4.29 -15.34 16.00
CA MET A 48 -3.41 -15.59 17.15
C MET A 48 -4.13 -16.29 18.30
N ILE A 49 -5.38 -15.90 18.60
CA ILE A 49 -6.24 -16.59 19.59
C ILE A 49 -6.43 -18.06 19.19
N TYR A 50 -6.71 -18.33 17.91
CA TYR A 50 -6.84 -19.70 17.42
C TYR A 50 -5.55 -20.50 17.59
N ILE A 51 -4.40 -19.92 17.21
CA ILE A 51 -3.07 -20.56 17.34
C ILE A 51 -2.80 -20.91 18.81
N PHE A 52 -2.98 -19.97 19.73
CA PHE A 52 -2.74 -20.20 21.16
C PHE A 52 -3.68 -21.28 21.75
N LYS A 53 -4.95 -21.32 21.34
CA LYS A 53 -5.87 -22.39 21.74
C LYS A 53 -5.38 -23.76 21.27
N MET A 54 -4.93 -23.87 20.03
CA MET A 54 -4.39 -25.12 19.46
C MET A 54 -3.10 -25.56 20.15
N GLU A 55 -2.25 -24.61 20.54
CA GLU A 55 -1.02 -24.87 21.27
C GLU A 55 -1.22 -24.98 22.79
N LYS A 56 -2.47 -24.98 23.27
CA LYS A 56 -2.86 -25.09 24.68
C LYS A 56 -2.21 -24.01 25.56
N ARG A 57 -2.11 -22.80 25.05
CA ARG A 57 -1.57 -21.63 25.75
C ARG A 57 -2.67 -20.79 26.41
N PRO A 58 -2.40 -20.18 27.58
CA PRO A 58 -3.36 -19.28 28.23
C PRO A 58 -3.72 -18.09 27.33
N LEU A 59 -5.00 -17.75 27.20
CA LEU A 59 -5.42 -16.61 26.37
C LEU A 59 -4.93 -15.26 26.90
N LYS A 60 -4.77 -15.15 28.23
CA LYS A 60 -4.19 -13.98 28.90
C LYS A 60 -2.78 -13.64 28.41
N ASP A 61 -2.05 -14.64 27.90
CA ASP A 61 -0.72 -14.42 27.33
C ASP A 61 -0.78 -13.63 26.03
N ILE A 62 -1.84 -13.81 25.24
CA ILE A 62 -2.04 -13.05 24.01
C ILE A 62 -2.34 -11.59 24.34
N GLU A 63 -3.21 -11.34 25.31
CA GLU A 63 -3.49 -9.98 25.79
C GLU A 63 -2.20 -9.29 26.25
N SER A 64 -1.39 -10.00 27.03
CA SER A 64 -0.09 -9.51 27.48
C SER A 64 0.84 -9.22 26.30
N LEU A 65 0.97 -10.15 25.34
CA LEU A 65 1.80 -9.98 24.15
C LEU A 65 1.34 -8.79 23.30
N THR A 66 0.03 -8.65 23.07
CA THR A 66 -0.56 -7.54 22.31
C THR A 66 -0.24 -6.20 22.98
N VAL A 67 -0.38 -6.08 24.30
CA VAL A 67 -0.02 -4.86 25.03
C VAL A 67 1.48 -4.53 24.86
N HIS A 68 2.36 -5.52 25.00
CA HIS A 68 3.79 -5.31 24.79
C HIS A 68 4.09 -4.85 23.36
N ALA A 69 3.50 -5.50 22.36
CA ALA A 69 3.71 -5.17 20.95
C ALA A 69 3.19 -3.76 20.61
N VAL A 70 2.01 -3.37 21.09
CA VAL A 70 1.44 -2.02 20.87
C VAL A 70 2.31 -0.95 21.53
N LEU A 71 2.69 -1.14 22.80
CA LEU A 71 3.58 -0.19 23.49
C LEU A 71 4.94 -0.10 22.80
N GLY A 72 5.54 -1.24 22.42
CA GLY A 72 6.79 -1.29 21.67
C GLY A 72 6.70 -0.58 20.33
N THR A 73 5.58 -0.72 19.62
CA THR A 73 5.33 -0.06 18.34
C THR A 73 5.28 1.46 18.52
N ILE A 74 4.47 1.96 19.46
CA ILE A 74 4.29 3.40 19.69
C ILE A 74 5.59 4.05 20.17
N ILE A 75 6.20 3.47 21.22
CA ILE A 75 7.44 3.98 21.81
C ILE A 75 8.57 3.91 20.78
N GLY A 76 8.72 2.77 20.11
CA GLY A 76 9.76 2.57 19.10
C GLY A 76 9.60 3.51 17.91
N ALA A 77 8.38 3.64 17.36
CA ALA A 77 8.13 4.53 16.24
C ALA A 77 8.43 5.98 16.57
N ARG A 78 8.03 6.42 17.77
CA ARG A 78 8.26 7.78 18.23
C ARG A 78 9.74 8.06 18.46
N LEU A 79 10.44 7.17 19.19
CA LEU A 79 11.89 7.30 19.40
C LEU A 79 12.66 7.24 18.09
N GLY A 80 12.25 6.37 17.16
CA GLY A 80 12.87 6.30 15.84
C GLY A 80 12.73 7.63 15.09
N HIS A 81 11.54 8.25 15.11
CA HIS A 81 11.35 9.54 14.46
C HIS A 81 12.23 10.62 15.10
N VAL A 82 12.17 10.73 16.44
CA VAL A 82 12.91 11.76 17.19
C VAL A 82 14.43 11.62 17.01
N LEU A 83 14.97 10.41 17.09
CA LEU A 83 16.42 10.21 17.07
C LEU A 83 17.01 10.28 15.66
N PHE A 84 16.30 9.80 14.65
CA PHE A 84 16.85 9.68 13.29
C PHE A 84 16.49 10.81 12.35
N TYR A 85 15.35 11.49 12.54
CA TYR A 85 14.87 12.51 11.60
C TYR A 85 14.97 13.92 12.17
N GLU A 86 14.55 14.14 13.43
CA GLU A 86 14.43 15.49 13.99
C GLU A 86 15.08 15.70 15.36
N PRO A 87 16.29 15.18 15.66
CA PRO A 87 16.85 15.26 17.01
C PRO A 87 16.99 16.72 17.50
N GLN A 88 17.28 17.65 16.60
CA GLN A 88 17.44 19.08 16.89
C GLN A 88 16.14 19.77 17.31
N ASN A 89 14.97 19.28 16.89
CA ASN A 89 13.66 19.84 17.27
C ASN A 89 13.24 19.44 18.68
N TYR A 90 13.69 18.26 19.14
CA TYR A 90 13.27 17.68 20.42
C TYR A 90 14.27 17.90 21.55
N LEU A 91 15.57 18.05 21.25
CA LEU A 91 16.58 18.36 22.28
C LEU A 91 16.25 19.64 23.09
N PRO A 92 15.77 20.75 22.49
CA PRO A 92 15.37 21.93 23.24
C PRO A 92 14.03 21.79 23.99
N GLN A 93 13.17 20.87 23.56
CA GLN A 93 11.81 20.68 24.10
C GLN A 93 11.48 19.19 24.24
N PRO A 94 12.14 18.47 25.17
CA PRO A 94 12.05 17.01 25.25
C PRO A 94 10.63 16.49 25.50
N TRP A 95 9.75 17.28 26.11
CA TRP A 95 8.34 16.92 26.33
C TRP A 95 7.56 16.71 25.02
N LYS A 96 8.00 17.29 23.91
CA LYS A 96 7.36 17.07 22.59
C LYS A 96 7.36 15.60 22.19
N ILE A 97 8.25 14.77 22.76
CA ILE A 97 8.26 13.33 22.50
C ILE A 97 6.90 12.66 22.81
N PHE A 98 6.12 13.19 23.76
CA PHE A 98 4.81 12.65 24.12
C PHE A 98 3.67 13.08 23.19
N MET A 99 3.90 14.08 22.34
CA MET A 99 2.90 14.67 21.43
C MET A 99 2.74 13.82 20.16
N ILE A 100 2.39 12.53 20.32
CA ILE A 100 2.25 11.58 19.22
C ILE A 100 1.12 11.93 18.22
N TRP A 101 0.19 12.80 18.63
CA TRP A 101 -0.89 13.31 17.79
C TRP A 101 -0.42 14.36 16.76
N GLU A 102 0.78 14.92 16.92
CA GLU A 102 1.38 15.83 15.93
C GLU A 102 2.01 15.08 14.74
N GLY A 103 1.87 13.74 14.69
CA GLY A 103 2.56 12.89 13.73
C GLY A 103 3.98 12.55 14.17
N GLY A 104 4.86 12.23 13.23
CA GLY A 104 6.26 11.90 13.53
C GLY A 104 6.43 10.49 14.11
N LEU A 105 6.16 9.47 13.29
CA LEU A 105 6.31 8.05 13.62
C LEU A 105 7.18 7.38 12.55
N ALA A 106 8.27 6.74 12.97
CA ALA A 106 9.17 6.04 12.05
C ALA A 106 8.91 4.52 12.05
N SER A 107 8.69 3.94 10.87
CA SER A 107 8.40 2.50 10.72
C SER A 107 9.54 1.60 11.20
N HIS A 108 10.81 1.92 10.89
CA HIS A 108 11.95 1.17 11.40
C HIS A 108 12.06 1.22 12.93
N GLY A 109 11.67 2.36 13.53
CA GLY A 109 11.60 2.54 14.97
C GLY A 109 10.56 1.61 15.59
N ALA A 110 9.38 1.53 14.98
CA ALA A 110 8.34 0.56 15.37
C ALA A 110 8.86 -0.88 15.31
N THR A 111 9.54 -1.28 14.22
CA THR A 111 10.10 -2.63 14.09
C THR A 111 11.07 -2.96 15.22
N ILE A 112 12.03 -2.07 15.51
CA ILE A 112 12.99 -2.24 16.61
C ILE A 112 12.25 -2.32 17.96
N GLY A 113 11.30 -1.40 18.19
CA GLY A 113 10.52 -1.36 19.42
C GLY A 113 9.69 -2.63 19.67
N ILE A 114 9.09 -3.20 18.61
CA ILE A 114 8.37 -4.49 18.68
C ILE A 114 9.34 -5.62 19.05
N LEU A 115 10.51 -5.72 18.41
CA LEU A 115 11.48 -6.76 18.72
C LEU A 115 11.98 -6.66 20.17
N VAL A 116 12.26 -5.45 20.66
CA VAL A 116 12.63 -5.23 22.07
C VAL A 116 11.49 -5.59 23.01
N ALA A 117 10.25 -5.24 22.68
CA ALA A 117 9.09 -5.58 23.49
C ALA A 117 8.84 -7.09 23.56
N ILE A 118 9.01 -7.81 22.45
CA ILE A 118 8.95 -9.27 22.41
C ILE A 118 10.06 -9.89 23.25
N TRP A 119 11.28 -9.34 23.19
CA TRP A 119 12.38 -9.79 24.04
C TRP A 119 12.07 -9.59 25.53
N ILE A 120 11.51 -8.44 25.92
CA ILE A 120 11.09 -8.17 27.31
C ILE A 120 9.95 -9.11 27.75
N TYR A 121 9.02 -9.43 26.85
CA TYR A 121 7.95 -10.39 27.11
C TYR A 121 8.50 -11.81 27.30
N ALA A 122 9.38 -12.26 26.39
CA ALA A 122 9.90 -13.62 26.34
C ALA A 122 10.93 -13.92 27.44
N ARG A 123 11.75 -12.96 27.85
CA ARG A 123 12.84 -13.17 28.85
C ARG A 123 12.37 -13.68 30.21
N LYS A 124 11.08 -13.57 30.54
CA LYS A 124 10.49 -14.10 31.79
C LYS A 124 9.70 -15.40 31.59
N ARG A 125 9.66 -15.95 30.36
CA ARG A 125 8.78 -17.06 29.95
C ARG A 125 9.57 -18.17 29.26
N LYS A 126 10.04 -19.15 30.03
CA LYS A 126 10.81 -20.31 29.51
C LYS A 126 10.04 -21.15 28.50
N ASP A 127 8.72 -21.14 28.59
CA ASP A 127 7.81 -21.88 27.72
C ASP A 127 7.48 -21.13 26.42
N GLN A 128 7.86 -19.85 26.31
CA GLN A 128 7.63 -18.97 25.16
C GLN A 128 8.91 -18.17 24.86
N PRO A 129 10.01 -18.84 24.46
CA PRO A 129 11.27 -18.16 24.14
C PRO A 129 11.09 -17.21 22.95
N PHE A 130 12.00 -16.26 22.80
CA PHE A 130 11.91 -15.18 21.82
C PHE A 130 11.57 -15.65 20.39
N PHE A 131 12.31 -16.64 19.89
CA PHE A 131 12.09 -17.19 18.55
C PHE A 131 10.76 -17.93 18.41
N TRP A 132 10.24 -18.49 19.50
CA TRP A 132 8.89 -19.09 19.50
C TRP A 132 7.83 -18.00 19.32
N VAL A 133 7.95 -16.87 20.03
CA VAL A 133 6.99 -15.76 19.94
C VAL A 133 7.04 -15.14 18.54
N ILE A 134 8.24 -14.88 18.02
CA ILE A 134 8.40 -14.30 16.68
C ILE A 134 7.85 -15.23 15.59
N ASP A 135 8.03 -16.55 15.70
CA ASP A 135 7.44 -17.48 14.75
C ASP A 135 5.91 -17.30 14.64
N ARG A 136 5.20 -17.13 15.77
CA ARG A 136 3.74 -16.93 15.76
C ARG A 136 3.35 -15.57 15.21
N ILE A 137 4.15 -14.53 15.47
CA ILE A 137 3.92 -13.21 14.88
C ILE A 137 4.13 -13.28 13.36
N ALA A 138 5.21 -13.91 12.90
CA ALA A 138 5.50 -14.10 11.48
C ALA A 138 4.39 -14.86 10.74
N LEU A 139 3.65 -15.76 11.41
CA LEU A 139 2.45 -16.37 10.82
C LEU A 139 1.44 -15.31 10.41
N VAL A 140 1.09 -14.36 11.27
CA VAL A 140 -0.05 -13.47 11.05
C VAL A 140 0.28 -12.18 10.32
N VAL A 141 1.56 -11.77 10.26
CA VAL A 141 1.98 -10.51 9.60
C VAL A 141 1.53 -10.42 8.13
N GLY A 142 1.46 -11.56 7.41
CA GLY A 142 0.99 -11.59 6.02
C GLY A 142 -0.45 -11.07 5.84
N ILE A 143 -1.32 -11.27 6.83
CA ILE A 143 -2.70 -10.72 6.83
C ILE A 143 -2.65 -9.20 6.96
N GLY A 144 -1.87 -8.68 7.92
CA GLY A 144 -1.72 -7.25 8.11
C GLY A 144 -1.15 -6.57 6.87
N ALA A 145 -0.14 -7.16 6.25
CA ALA A 145 0.46 -6.68 5.00
C ALA A 145 -0.58 -6.63 3.85
N PHE A 146 -1.38 -7.68 3.68
CA PHE A 146 -2.47 -7.68 2.69
C PHE A 146 -3.45 -6.53 2.93
N CYS A 147 -3.97 -6.38 4.15
CA CYS A 147 -4.92 -5.31 4.47
C CYS A 147 -4.33 -3.91 4.23
N ILE A 148 -3.07 -3.69 4.60
CA ILE A 148 -2.37 -2.42 4.37
C ILE A 148 -2.24 -2.15 2.87
N ARG A 149 -1.83 -3.15 2.08
CA ARG A 149 -1.65 -3.01 0.63
C ARG A 149 -2.96 -2.78 -0.11
N THR A 150 -4.05 -3.44 0.29
CA THR A 150 -5.39 -3.12 -0.22
C THR A 150 -5.80 -1.69 0.18
N GLY A 151 -5.41 -1.23 1.37
CA GLY A 151 -5.59 0.17 1.76
C GLY A 151 -4.85 1.14 0.84
N ASN A 152 -3.58 0.84 0.50
CA ASN A 152 -2.81 1.64 -0.45
C ASN A 152 -3.46 1.66 -1.84
N LEU A 153 -4.00 0.52 -2.30
CA LEU A 153 -4.76 0.46 -3.55
C LEU A 153 -5.96 1.41 -3.53
N MET A 154 -6.76 1.43 -2.46
CA MET A 154 -7.90 2.36 -2.33
C MET A 154 -7.49 3.83 -2.36
N ASN A 155 -6.29 4.15 -1.89
CA ASN A 155 -5.74 5.51 -1.98
C ASN A 155 -5.04 5.82 -3.33
N SER A 156 -4.89 4.84 -4.22
CA SER A 156 -4.04 4.94 -5.42
C SER A 156 -2.56 5.26 -5.11
N GLU A 157 -2.04 4.79 -3.98
CA GLU A 157 -0.66 5.07 -3.52
C GLU A 157 0.28 3.88 -3.75
N ILE A 158 1.58 4.14 -3.96
CA ILE A 158 2.61 3.10 -4.17
C ILE A 158 2.34 2.30 -5.46
N ILE A 159 1.96 3.02 -6.53
CA ILE A 159 1.73 2.45 -7.85
C ILE A 159 3.04 1.92 -8.45
N GLY A 160 2.91 0.96 -9.37
CA GLY A 160 4.06 0.46 -10.12
C GLY A 160 4.38 1.29 -11.36
N LEU A 161 5.45 0.89 -12.02
CA LEU A 161 5.87 1.43 -13.32
C LEU A 161 4.77 1.25 -14.37
N PRO A 162 4.73 2.12 -15.41
CA PRO A 162 3.95 1.87 -16.61
C PRO A 162 4.26 0.48 -17.18
N THR A 163 3.24 -0.20 -17.69
CA THR A 163 3.43 -1.47 -18.38
C THR A 163 3.75 -1.19 -19.86
N ASP A 164 4.54 -2.05 -20.48
CA ASP A 164 4.80 -2.00 -21.93
C ASP A 164 3.64 -2.63 -22.75
N SER A 165 2.41 -2.60 -22.21
CA SER A 165 1.25 -3.25 -22.81
C SER A 165 -0.07 -2.58 -22.41
N GLN A 166 -1.17 -2.97 -23.06
CA GLN A 166 -2.52 -2.50 -22.70
C GLN A 166 -3.08 -3.19 -21.43
N GLN A 167 -2.30 -4.05 -20.78
CA GLN A 167 -2.69 -4.73 -19.55
C GLN A 167 -2.13 -4.00 -18.33
N GLY A 168 -2.97 -3.79 -17.33
CA GLY A 168 -2.58 -3.12 -16.10
C GLY A 168 -3.73 -2.33 -15.49
N VAL A 169 -3.39 -1.46 -14.55
CA VAL A 169 -4.35 -0.57 -13.87
C VAL A 169 -4.05 0.87 -14.28
N VAL A 170 -5.05 1.57 -14.79
CA VAL A 170 -5.04 3.02 -14.98
C VAL A 170 -5.61 3.65 -13.72
N PHE A 171 -4.75 4.31 -12.95
CA PHE A 171 -5.14 5.03 -11.74
C PHE A 171 -5.63 6.43 -12.11
N ALA A 172 -6.92 6.70 -11.95
CA ALA A 172 -7.55 7.96 -12.38
C ALA A 172 -8.00 8.86 -11.21
N HIS A 173 -7.76 8.46 -9.96
CA HIS A 173 -8.15 9.25 -8.79
C HIS A 173 -7.38 10.57 -8.66
N ASP A 174 -6.05 10.58 -8.84
CA ASP A 174 -5.27 11.81 -8.80
C ASP A 174 -5.62 12.78 -9.94
N PRO A 175 -5.78 12.30 -11.20
CA PRO A 175 -6.35 13.12 -12.26
C PRO A 175 -7.72 13.71 -11.94
N GLN A 176 -8.64 12.90 -11.38
CA GLN A 176 -9.97 13.34 -10.97
C GLN A 176 -9.88 14.52 -10.00
N ARG A 177 -9.14 14.31 -8.91
CA ARG A 177 -8.99 15.28 -7.83
C ARG A 177 -8.25 16.54 -8.27
N ALA A 178 -7.28 16.41 -9.18
CA ALA A 178 -6.58 17.54 -9.77
C ALA A 178 -7.53 18.43 -10.58
N LEU A 179 -8.39 17.82 -11.40
CA LEU A 179 -9.35 18.53 -12.25
C LEU A 179 -10.49 19.14 -11.44
N GLU A 180 -11.04 18.42 -10.46
CA GLU A 180 -12.13 18.92 -9.60
C GLU A 180 -11.71 20.08 -8.69
N ARG A 181 -10.40 20.31 -8.51
CA ARG A 181 -9.87 21.52 -7.85
C ARG A 181 -9.87 22.75 -8.74
N TYR A 182 -10.06 22.59 -10.05
CA TYR A 182 -10.11 23.71 -10.97
C TYR A 182 -11.42 24.48 -10.80
N GLN A 183 -11.32 25.80 -10.65
CA GLN A 183 -12.49 26.64 -10.48
C GLN A 183 -13.39 26.57 -11.73
N GLY A 184 -14.63 26.12 -11.54
CA GLY A 184 -15.59 25.97 -12.63
C GLY A 184 -15.85 24.53 -13.07
N ILE A 185 -15.18 23.54 -12.47
CA ILE A 185 -15.54 22.13 -12.61
C ILE A 185 -16.39 21.72 -11.41
N GLU A 186 -17.50 21.02 -11.69
CA GLU A 186 -18.39 20.45 -10.68
C GLU A 186 -18.05 18.99 -10.39
N GLU A 187 -17.81 18.20 -11.43
CA GLU A 187 -17.57 16.75 -11.33
C GLU A 187 -16.72 16.27 -12.49
N VAL A 188 -15.85 15.29 -12.23
CA VAL A 188 -15.15 14.53 -13.27
C VAL A 188 -15.37 13.04 -13.06
N SER A 189 -15.75 12.34 -14.13
CA SER A 189 -15.86 10.88 -14.12
C SER A 189 -15.16 10.25 -15.32
N PHE A 190 -14.83 8.97 -15.19
CA PHE A 190 -14.09 8.24 -16.21
C PHE A 190 -14.78 6.94 -16.59
N SER A 191 -14.76 6.61 -17.87
CA SER A 191 -15.20 5.31 -18.37
C SER A 191 -14.18 4.73 -19.34
N LYS A 192 -14.30 3.43 -19.60
CA LYS A 192 -13.40 2.77 -20.55
C LYS A 192 -13.84 3.08 -21.97
N GLY A 193 -12.88 3.42 -22.83
CA GLY A 193 -13.14 3.56 -24.27
C GLY A 193 -13.52 2.24 -24.95
N SER A 194 -13.92 2.33 -26.21
CA SER A 194 -14.42 1.20 -26.99
C SER A 194 -13.34 0.20 -27.39
N SER A 195 -13.75 -1.02 -27.76
CA SER A 195 -12.83 -2.03 -28.29
C SER A 195 -12.19 -1.60 -29.62
N GLU A 196 -12.86 -0.78 -30.44
CA GLU A 196 -12.25 -0.25 -31.67
C GLU A 196 -11.16 0.77 -31.35
N GLU A 197 -11.39 1.63 -30.37
CA GLU A 197 -10.41 2.60 -29.89
C GLU A 197 -9.20 1.92 -29.27
N MET A 198 -9.43 0.81 -28.55
CA MET A 198 -8.37 -0.02 -27.99
C MET A 198 -7.44 -0.57 -29.09
N ALA A 199 -8.02 -1.03 -30.20
CA ALA A 199 -7.27 -1.56 -31.33
C ALA A 199 -6.47 -0.47 -32.09
N ALA A 200 -6.93 0.78 -32.03
CA ALA A 200 -6.26 1.94 -32.64
C ALA A 200 -5.24 2.63 -31.71
N ALA A 201 -5.31 2.38 -30.40
CA ALA A 201 -4.42 2.97 -29.41
C ALA A 201 -2.99 2.40 -29.52
N PRO A 202 -1.97 3.16 -29.07
CA PRO A 202 -0.62 2.64 -28.89
C PRO A 202 -0.60 1.39 -28.00
N GLN A 203 0.38 0.51 -28.21
CA GLN A 203 0.47 -0.78 -27.50
C GLN A 203 0.65 -0.64 -25.98
N ASP A 204 1.17 0.49 -25.51
CA ASP A 204 1.44 0.81 -24.10
C ASP A 204 0.38 1.74 -23.48
N LYS A 205 -0.73 1.99 -24.18
CA LYS A 205 -1.77 2.95 -23.78
C LYS A 205 -3.16 2.41 -24.07
N VAL A 206 -4.14 2.93 -23.34
CA VAL A 206 -5.54 2.47 -23.44
C VAL A 206 -6.51 3.63 -23.54
N PRO A 207 -7.60 3.55 -24.32
CA PRO A 207 -8.56 4.64 -24.43
C PRO A 207 -9.35 4.81 -23.14
N VAL A 208 -9.45 6.04 -22.66
CA VAL A 208 -10.23 6.45 -21.49
C VAL A 208 -11.11 7.63 -21.90
N ASP A 209 -12.41 7.49 -21.65
CA ASP A 209 -13.38 8.57 -21.83
C ASP A 209 -13.49 9.36 -20.52
N MET A 210 -13.20 10.65 -20.59
CA MET A 210 -13.29 11.60 -19.48
C MET A 210 -14.54 12.44 -19.66
N HIS A 211 -15.44 12.42 -18.68
CA HIS A 211 -16.65 13.23 -18.65
C HIS A 211 -16.48 14.33 -17.61
N ILE A 212 -16.53 15.59 -18.06
CA ILE A 212 -16.39 16.76 -17.20
C ILE A 212 -17.72 17.52 -17.16
N THR A 213 -18.25 17.72 -15.96
CA THR A 213 -19.41 18.57 -15.71
C THR A 213 -18.92 19.93 -15.21
N PHE A 214 -19.35 21.00 -15.87
CA PHE A 214 -18.95 22.37 -15.53
C PHE A 214 -19.97 23.03 -14.60
N ALA A 215 -19.47 23.87 -13.71
CA ALA A 215 -20.28 24.66 -12.79
C ALA A 215 -21.24 25.59 -13.55
N LYS A 216 -22.37 25.89 -12.90
CA LYS A 216 -23.41 26.74 -13.48
C LYS A 216 -22.88 28.15 -13.79
N GLY A 217 -23.28 28.69 -14.94
CA GLY A 217 -22.98 30.07 -15.34
C GLY A 217 -21.75 30.23 -16.23
N LEU A 218 -21.06 29.14 -16.57
CA LEU A 218 -20.04 29.15 -17.61
C LEU A 218 -20.68 29.16 -19.01
N ASP A 219 -20.09 29.94 -19.92
CA ASP A 219 -20.46 29.95 -21.33
C ASP A 219 -19.65 28.93 -22.14
N GLU A 220 -20.08 28.67 -23.37
CA GLU A 220 -19.40 27.71 -24.26
C GLU A 220 -17.93 28.10 -24.53
N GLN A 221 -17.62 29.41 -24.59
CA GLN A 221 -16.27 29.87 -24.90
C GLN A 221 -15.30 29.56 -23.75
N ALA A 222 -15.74 29.76 -22.51
CA ALA A 222 -14.97 29.42 -21.32
C ALA A 222 -14.75 27.90 -21.23
N VAL A 223 -15.80 27.10 -21.45
CA VAL A 223 -15.72 25.63 -21.46
C VAL A 223 -14.76 25.16 -22.55
N ARG A 224 -14.90 25.67 -23.78
CA ARG A 224 -14.01 25.34 -24.90
C ARG A 224 -12.55 25.72 -24.61
N LYS A 225 -12.32 26.93 -24.07
CA LYS A 225 -10.97 27.38 -23.69
C LYS A 225 -10.35 26.43 -22.68
N PHE A 226 -11.10 26.04 -21.65
CA PHE A 226 -10.63 25.07 -20.67
C PHE A 226 -10.24 23.75 -21.34
N THR A 227 -11.14 23.16 -22.13
CA THR A 227 -10.91 21.85 -22.77
C THR A 227 -9.72 21.87 -23.73
N GLU A 228 -9.59 22.91 -24.56
CA GLU A 228 -8.54 22.98 -25.59
C GLU A 228 -7.17 23.42 -25.04
N LYS A 229 -7.14 24.21 -23.95
CA LYS A 229 -5.90 24.80 -23.41
C LYS A 229 -5.55 24.26 -22.03
N ASP A 230 -6.40 24.51 -21.05
CA ASP A 230 -6.07 24.25 -19.64
C ASP A 230 -6.01 22.74 -19.36
N LEU A 231 -7.00 21.99 -19.82
CA LEU A 231 -7.00 20.52 -19.74
C LEU A 231 -5.84 19.91 -20.53
N LYS A 232 -5.57 20.40 -21.75
CA LYS A 232 -4.44 19.94 -22.55
C LYS A 232 -3.10 20.21 -21.85
N TYR A 233 -2.96 21.35 -21.19
CA TYR A 233 -1.79 21.65 -20.38
C TYR A 233 -1.66 20.66 -19.22
N MET A 234 -2.74 20.39 -18.48
CA MET A 234 -2.69 19.43 -17.37
C MET A 234 -2.29 18.02 -17.83
N LEU A 235 -2.88 17.54 -18.92
CA LEU A 235 -2.58 16.22 -19.51
C LEU A 235 -1.15 16.08 -20.06
N THR A 236 -0.42 17.19 -20.25
CA THR A 236 0.92 17.17 -20.87
C THR A 236 2.04 17.69 -19.98
N LYS A 237 1.70 18.41 -18.90
CA LYS A 237 2.66 19.16 -18.07
C LYS A 237 2.40 19.09 -16.57
N TYR A 238 1.25 18.63 -16.13
CA TYR A 238 0.94 18.57 -14.70
C TYR A 238 1.04 17.12 -14.22
N ASP A 239 2.08 16.81 -13.46
CA ASP A 239 2.48 15.42 -13.13
C ASP A 239 1.33 14.60 -12.52
N TYR A 240 0.53 15.19 -11.61
CA TYR A 240 -0.67 14.56 -11.02
C TYR A 240 -1.70 14.05 -12.05
N VAL A 241 -1.66 14.57 -13.28
CA VAL A 241 -2.51 14.12 -14.39
C VAL A 241 -1.67 13.36 -15.42
N ALA A 242 -0.54 13.92 -15.83
CA ALA A 242 0.27 13.44 -16.94
C ALA A 242 0.98 12.10 -16.65
N GLU A 243 1.19 11.74 -15.38
CA GLU A 243 1.74 10.43 -14.99
C GLU A 243 0.73 9.28 -15.12
N HIS A 244 -0.55 9.60 -15.28
CA HIS A 244 -1.66 8.65 -15.29
C HIS A 244 -2.43 8.65 -16.61
N MET A 245 -2.48 9.81 -17.27
CA MET A 245 -3.19 10.04 -18.52
C MET A 245 -2.27 10.75 -19.50
N TYR A 246 -2.45 10.42 -20.77
CA TYR A 246 -1.62 10.88 -21.87
C TYR A 246 -2.48 11.55 -22.93
N GLN A 247 -1.99 12.71 -23.37
CA GLN A 247 -2.43 13.41 -24.57
C GLN A 247 -1.20 13.75 -25.40
N ASP A 248 -1.24 13.48 -26.71
CA ASP A 248 -0.18 13.95 -27.61
C ASP A 248 -0.17 15.49 -27.63
N PRO A 249 0.96 16.14 -27.23
CA PRO A 249 1.06 17.60 -27.22
C PRO A 249 0.85 18.24 -28.60
N ALA A 250 1.19 17.53 -29.68
CA ALA A 250 1.04 18.02 -31.06
C ALA A 250 -0.38 17.82 -31.60
N ALA A 251 -1.12 16.81 -31.14
CA ALA A 251 -2.46 16.52 -31.60
C ALA A 251 -3.52 17.45 -30.99
N PRO A 252 -4.60 17.80 -31.72
CA PRO A 252 -5.74 18.50 -31.13
C PRO A 252 -6.48 17.61 -30.11
N MET A 253 -7.15 18.24 -29.15
CA MET A 253 -8.03 17.54 -28.21
C MET A 253 -9.23 16.94 -28.96
N GLN A 254 -9.56 15.69 -28.69
CA GLN A 254 -10.77 15.05 -29.21
C GLN A 254 -11.87 15.13 -28.16
N TYR A 255 -12.91 15.91 -28.42
CA TYR A 255 -13.98 16.11 -27.44
C TYR A 255 -15.32 16.47 -28.09
N ARG A 256 -16.39 16.36 -27.30
CA ARG A 256 -17.74 16.83 -27.64
C ARG A 256 -18.29 17.64 -26.46
N LEU A 257 -18.77 18.85 -26.76
CA LEU A 257 -19.50 19.65 -25.78
C LEU A 257 -20.99 19.38 -25.89
N LYS A 258 -21.67 19.29 -24.75
CA LYS A 258 -23.12 19.17 -24.66
C LYS A 258 -23.63 20.07 -23.55
N GLN A 259 -24.94 20.29 -23.55
CA GLN A 259 -25.63 20.93 -22.45
C GLN A 259 -26.67 19.97 -21.88
N GLU A 260 -26.56 19.64 -20.61
CA GLU A 260 -27.44 18.70 -19.90
C GLU A 260 -27.91 19.36 -18.60
N GLY A 261 -29.23 19.42 -18.38
CA GLY A 261 -29.79 20.06 -17.17
C GLY A 261 -29.45 21.54 -17.00
N GLY A 262 -29.04 22.23 -18.07
CA GLY A 262 -28.59 23.63 -18.02
C GLY A 262 -27.12 23.81 -17.62
N LEU A 263 -26.37 22.72 -17.41
CA LEU A 263 -24.92 22.71 -17.22
C LEU A 263 -24.22 22.31 -18.53
N TRP A 264 -23.01 22.83 -18.74
CA TRP A 264 -22.16 22.35 -19.82
C TRP A 264 -21.46 21.07 -19.40
N THR A 265 -21.30 20.16 -20.35
CA THR A 265 -20.50 18.95 -20.19
C THR A 265 -19.51 18.81 -21.35
N ALA A 266 -18.34 18.25 -21.07
CA ALA A 266 -17.36 17.87 -22.09
C ALA A 266 -17.06 16.38 -21.98
N ASP A 267 -17.33 15.65 -23.06
CA ASP A 267 -16.86 14.28 -23.26
C ASP A 267 -15.53 14.35 -23.99
N VAL A 268 -14.44 14.01 -23.32
CA VAL A 268 -13.06 14.13 -23.84
C VAL A 268 -12.45 12.74 -23.96
N LYS A 269 -11.88 12.44 -25.12
CA LYS A 269 -11.14 11.20 -25.35
C LYS A 269 -9.67 11.41 -25.03
N VAL A 270 -9.15 10.63 -24.09
CA VAL A 270 -7.74 10.63 -23.71
C VAL A 270 -7.20 9.20 -23.69
N LEU A 271 -5.89 9.05 -23.51
CA LEU A 271 -5.27 7.76 -23.29
C LEU A 271 -4.89 7.60 -21.82
N GLY A 272 -5.22 6.48 -21.19
CA GLY A 272 -4.70 6.07 -19.89
C GLY A 272 -3.34 5.38 -20.02
N ILE A 273 -2.52 5.50 -18.99
CA ILE A 273 -1.24 4.81 -18.84
C ILE A 273 -1.45 3.61 -17.92
N PRO A 274 -1.52 2.38 -18.45
CA PRO A 274 -1.65 1.18 -17.63
C PRO A 274 -0.37 0.96 -16.82
N ARG A 275 -0.53 0.65 -15.54
CA ARG A 275 0.58 0.43 -14.60
C ARG A 275 0.49 -0.91 -13.91
N HIS A 276 1.65 -1.40 -13.47
CA HIS A 276 1.71 -2.54 -12.58
C HIS A 276 1.02 -2.22 -11.25
N ALA A 277 0.11 -3.08 -10.80
CA ALA A 277 -0.53 -2.98 -9.49
C ALA A 277 0.40 -3.54 -8.39
N GLY A 278 1.55 -2.87 -8.17
CA GLY A 278 2.58 -3.35 -7.23
C GLY A 278 2.06 -3.63 -5.83
N GLN A 279 1.08 -2.85 -5.36
CA GLN A 279 0.41 -3.05 -4.08
C GLN A 279 -0.31 -4.40 -4.04
N GLU A 280 -1.02 -4.78 -5.09
CA GLU A 280 -1.73 -6.06 -5.17
C GLU A 280 -0.76 -7.24 -5.28
N TYR A 281 0.36 -7.08 -5.99
CA TYR A 281 1.39 -8.12 -6.06
C TYR A 281 1.94 -8.42 -4.66
N GLU A 282 2.26 -7.38 -3.88
CA GLU A 282 2.70 -7.49 -2.49
C GLU A 282 1.61 -8.01 -1.56
N GLY A 283 0.38 -7.50 -1.70
CA GLY A 283 -0.74 -7.87 -0.84
C GLY A 283 -1.11 -9.34 -1.01
N ILE A 284 -1.39 -9.76 -2.24
CA ILE A 284 -1.81 -11.13 -2.55
C ILE A 284 -0.72 -12.12 -2.19
N SER A 285 0.54 -11.82 -2.50
CA SER A 285 1.64 -12.71 -2.14
C SER A 285 1.88 -12.82 -0.64
N SER A 286 1.68 -11.74 0.13
CA SER A 286 1.71 -11.76 1.59
C SER A 286 0.57 -12.61 2.16
N LEU A 287 -0.61 -12.56 1.57
CA LEU A 287 -1.74 -13.40 1.95
C LEU A 287 -1.49 -14.88 1.62
N LEU A 288 -0.92 -15.17 0.45
CA LEU A 288 -0.50 -16.53 0.07
C LEU A 288 0.60 -17.06 1.00
N LEU A 289 1.56 -16.22 1.39
CA LEU A 289 2.58 -16.56 2.37
C LEU A 289 1.96 -16.88 3.73
N PHE A 290 0.98 -16.09 4.19
CA PHE A 290 0.20 -16.41 5.39
C PHE A 290 -0.42 -17.80 5.30
N PHE A 291 -1.18 -18.09 4.24
CA PHE A 291 -1.81 -19.41 4.09
C PHE A 291 -0.78 -20.54 4.05
N GLY A 292 0.31 -20.36 3.30
CA GLY A 292 1.40 -21.32 3.23
C GLY A 292 2.00 -21.63 4.60
N LEU A 293 2.35 -20.60 5.37
CA LEU A 293 2.92 -20.76 6.71
C LEU A 293 1.88 -21.28 7.72
N PHE A 294 0.63 -20.86 7.62
CA PHE A 294 -0.45 -21.32 8.48
C PHE A 294 -0.73 -22.81 8.28
N PHE A 295 -0.82 -23.29 7.03
CA PHE A 295 -0.99 -24.71 6.74
C PHE A 295 0.26 -25.53 7.10
N TYR A 296 1.44 -24.97 6.87
CA TYR A 296 2.70 -25.57 7.33
C TYR A 296 2.70 -25.75 8.85
N TRP A 297 2.32 -24.70 9.59
CA TRP A 297 2.19 -24.72 11.04
C TRP A 297 1.13 -25.73 11.48
N LYS A 298 -0.06 -25.69 10.90
CA LYS A 298 -1.17 -26.59 11.25
C LYS A 298 -0.81 -28.07 11.06
N LYS A 299 -0.06 -28.39 9.99
CA LYS A 299 0.38 -29.77 9.69
C LYS A 299 1.43 -30.28 10.69
N ARG A 300 2.29 -29.40 11.20
CA ARG A 300 3.40 -29.75 12.11
C ARG A 300 3.06 -29.53 13.60
N ASN A 301 2.05 -28.72 13.88
CA ASN A 301 1.60 -28.30 15.21
C ASN A 301 2.80 -27.82 16.06
N VAL A 302 2.89 -28.23 17.33
CA VAL A 302 3.97 -27.86 18.26
C VAL A 302 5.36 -28.42 17.92
N ASN A 303 5.51 -29.26 16.88
CA ASN A 303 6.78 -29.90 16.53
C ASN A 303 7.68 -29.05 15.61
N ILE A 304 7.49 -27.74 15.62
CA ILE A 304 8.23 -26.80 14.78
C ILE A 304 9.41 -26.24 15.59
N PRO A 305 10.66 -26.41 15.11
CA PRO A 305 11.82 -25.77 15.74
C PRO A 305 11.65 -24.24 15.81
N ASN A 306 11.87 -23.66 16.98
CA ASN A 306 11.81 -22.21 17.16
C ASN A 306 12.73 -21.48 16.17
N GLY A 307 12.19 -20.48 15.48
CA GLY A 307 12.86 -19.69 14.45
C GLY A 307 12.66 -20.25 13.04
N GLN A 308 12.12 -21.47 12.88
CA GLN A 308 11.96 -22.06 11.55
C GLN A 308 10.94 -21.30 10.71
N ILE A 309 9.80 -20.90 11.28
CA ILE A 309 8.76 -20.13 10.58
C ILE A 309 9.31 -18.76 10.21
N LEU A 310 9.97 -18.08 11.15
CA LEU A 310 10.63 -16.80 10.90
C LEU A 310 11.63 -16.89 9.74
N GLY A 311 12.47 -17.93 9.73
CA GLY A 311 13.46 -18.12 8.67
C GLY A 311 12.82 -18.28 7.28
N ILE A 312 11.74 -19.08 7.20
CA ILE A 312 10.97 -19.25 5.95
C ILE A 312 10.30 -17.93 5.56
N PHE A 313 9.63 -17.27 6.52
CA PHE A 313 8.94 -16.01 6.32
C PHE A 313 9.87 -14.93 5.76
N LEU A 314 11.02 -14.68 6.41
CA LEU A 314 11.99 -13.68 5.96
C LEU A 314 12.55 -14.01 4.58
N THR A 315 12.91 -15.27 4.35
CA THR A 315 13.45 -15.70 3.06
C THR A 315 12.44 -15.41 1.95
N ILE A 316 11.21 -15.92 2.08
CA ILE A 316 10.20 -15.79 1.03
C ILE A 316 9.76 -14.33 0.87
N LEU A 317 9.40 -13.63 1.95
CA LEU A 317 8.90 -12.26 1.88
C LEU A 317 9.90 -11.33 1.19
N PHE A 318 11.18 -11.38 1.58
CA PHE A 318 12.18 -10.48 1.01
C PHE A 318 12.65 -10.92 -0.38
N SER A 319 12.54 -12.21 -0.72
CA SER A 319 12.78 -12.66 -2.10
C SER A 319 11.69 -12.15 -3.03
N LEU A 320 10.42 -12.22 -2.60
CA LEU A 320 9.30 -11.65 -3.34
C LEU A 320 9.42 -10.13 -3.45
N ARG A 321 9.76 -9.44 -2.35
CA ARG A 321 10.05 -8.00 -2.37
C ARG A 321 11.11 -7.66 -3.42
N PHE A 322 12.26 -8.35 -3.40
CA PHE A 322 13.32 -8.13 -4.39
C PHE A 322 12.82 -8.21 -5.84
N ILE A 323 11.89 -9.14 -6.13
CA ILE A 323 11.25 -9.30 -7.44
C ILE A 323 10.29 -8.15 -7.73
N TYR A 324 9.47 -7.72 -6.78
CA TYR A 324 8.49 -6.64 -6.98
C TYR A 324 9.13 -5.29 -7.25
N GLU A 325 10.31 -5.05 -6.70
CA GLU A 325 11.04 -3.81 -6.89
C GLU A 325 11.44 -3.57 -8.37
N PHE A 326 11.48 -4.60 -9.22
CA PHE A 326 11.66 -4.41 -10.68
C PHE A 326 10.45 -3.75 -11.37
N PHE A 327 9.30 -3.74 -10.72
CA PHE A 327 8.04 -3.18 -11.25
C PHE A 327 7.65 -1.88 -10.57
N LYS A 328 8.53 -1.30 -9.75
CA LYS A 328 8.25 -0.11 -8.93
C LYS A 328 9.08 1.08 -9.35
N GLU A 329 8.49 2.25 -9.16
CA GLU A 329 9.19 3.52 -9.34
C GLU A 329 10.19 3.75 -8.20
N ASN A 330 11.35 4.28 -8.56
CA ASN A 330 12.32 4.77 -7.60
C ASN A 330 11.76 6.01 -6.90
N GLN A 331 11.89 6.05 -5.57
CA GLN A 331 11.31 7.14 -4.78
C GLN A 331 12.23 8.36 -4.66
N VAL A 332 13.51 8.19 -4.99
CA VAL A 332 14.54 9.23 -4.86
C VAL A 332 15.47 9.22 -6.09
N PRO A 333 15.79 10.38 -6.69
CA PRO A 333 16.47 10.43 -7.98
C PRO A 333 17.86 9.76 -8.05
N PHE A 334 18.58 9.64 -6.93
CA PHE A 334 19.89 8.99 -6.94
C PHE A 334 19.79 7.48 -7.23
N GLU A 335 18.63 6.86 -6.95
CA GLU A 335 18.41 5.43 -7.18
C GLU A 335 18.43 5.08 -8.68
N ASP A 336 18.14 6.03 -9.58
CA ASP A 336 18.13 5.81 -11.03
C ASP A 336 19.49 5.44 -11.61
N THR A 337 20.57 5.72 -10.88
CA THR A 337 21.95 5.39 -11.28
C THR A 337 22.46 4.08 -10.67
N LEU A 338 21.70 3.47 -9.77
CA LEU A 338 22.11 2.26 -9.08
C LEU A 338 21.79 1.02 -9.91
N PRO A 339 22.63 -0.03 -9.88
CA PRO A 339 22.36 -1.29 -10.58
C PRO A 339 21.18 -2.06 -9.98
N LEU A 340 20.88 -1.82 -8.71
CA LEU A 340 19.72 -2.32 -7.98
C LEU A 340 19.19 -1.16 -7.14
N ASN A 341 17.87 -1.05 -7.04
CA ASN A 341 17.26 0.00 -6.24
C ASN A 341 17.44 -0.27 -4.73
N MET A 342 17.12 0.72 -3.89
CA MET A 342 17.35 0.58 -2.45
C MET A 342 16.50 -0.54 -1.84
N GLY A 343 15.28 -0.76 -2.34
CA GLY A 343 14.42 -1.86 -1.92
C GLY A 343 15.05 -3.24 -2.13
N GLN A 344 15.74 -3.43 -3.26
CA GLN A 344 16.46 -4.65 -3.60
C GLN A 344 17.69 -4.84 -2.71
N TRP A 345 18.52 -3.81 -2.55
CA TRP A 345 19.68 -3.86 -1.65
C TRP A 345 19.30 -4.18 -0.22
N LEU A 346 18.24 -3.55 0.28
CA LEU A 346 17.74 -3.81 1.63
C LEU A 346 17.16 -5.22 1.77
N SER A 347 16.67 -5.84 0.70
CA SER A 347 16.10 -7.19 0.75
C SER A 347 17.15 -8.28 0.92
N VAL A 348 18.35 -8.11 0.33
CA VAL A 348 19.41 -9.14 0.35
C VAL A 348 19.83 -9.56 1.77
N PRO A 349 20.14 -8.65 2.72
CA PRO A 349 20.47 -9.02 4.09
C PRO A 349 19.38 -9.83 4.79
N PHE A 350 18.10 -9.50 4.57
CA PHE A 350 16.99 -10.24 5.19
C PHE A 350 16.79 -11.62 4.58
N ILE A 351 17.03 -11.80 3.28
CA ILE A 351 17.01 -13.12 2.64
C ILE A 351 18.11 -14.00 3.26
N LEU A 352 19.34 -13.49 3.35
CA LEU A 352 20.47 -14.22 3.93
C LEU A 352 20.24 -14.54 5.41
N MET A 353 19.71 -13.58 6.18
CA MET A 353 19.35 -13.78 7.58
C MET A 353 18.25 -14.84 7.73
N GLY A 354 17.21 -14.81 6.88
CA GLY A 354 16.14 -15.80 6.86
C GLY A 354 16.67 -17.21 6.62
N LEU A 355 17.53 -17.39 5.62
CA LEU A 355 18.17 -18.66 5.31
C LEU A 355 19.04 -19.15 6.47
N ALA A 356 19.84 -18.27 7.06
CA ALA A 356 20.69 -18.60 8.20
C ALA A 356 19.86 -19.03 9.42
N ILE A 357 18.81 -18.29 9.76
CA ILE A 357 17.89 -18.62 10.86
C ILE A 357 17.24 -19.98 10.61
N TRP A 358 16.73 -20.22 9.39
CA TRP A 358 16.11 -21.49 9.03
C TRP A 358 17.08 -22.67 9.17
N LEU A 359 18.29 -22.56 8.60
CA LEU A 359 19.32 -23.62 8.69
C LEU A 359 19.71 -23.91 10.15
N LEU A 360 19.93 -22.86 10.95
CA LEU A 360 20.32 -23.01 12.35
C LEU A 360 19.20 -23.58 13.22
N ALA A 361 17.94 -23.14 13.01
CA ALA A 361 16.78 -23.66 13.72
C ALA A 361 16.62 -25.17 13.49
N ASN A 362 16.77 -25.63 12.25
CA ASN A 362 16.71 -27.05 11.92
C ASN A 362 17.87 -27.84 12.54
N LYS A 363 19.12 -27.35 12.40
CA LYS A 363 20.31 -28.03 12.93
C LYS A 363 20.30 -28.16 14.44
N LYS A 364 19.86 -27.11 15.16
CA LYS A 364 19.84 -27.06 16.63
C LYS A 364 18.55 -27.60 17.25
N LYS A 365 17.58 -28.04 16.42
CA LYS A 365 16.22 -28.41 16.86
C LYS A 365 15.52 -27.28 17.64
N GLY A 366 15.76 -26.04 17.22
CA GLY A 366 15.16 -24.82 17.76
C GLY A 366 16.20 -23.81 18.24
N LEU A 367 15.93 -22.53 17.98
CA LEU A 367 16.73 -21.41 18.45
C LEU A 367 16.22 -20.89 19.80
N ARG A 368 17.15 -20.32 20.57
CA ARG A 368 16.92 -19.59 21.82
C ARG A 368 17.94 -18.47 21.93
N LEU A 369 17.58 -17.39 22.62
CA LEU A 369 18.53 -16.36 22.99
C LEU A 369 19.40 -16.82 24.18
N PRO A 370 20.61 -16.25 24.35
CA PRO A 370 21.41 -16.50 25.53
C PRO A 370 20.63 -16.15 26.82
N GLY A 371 20.56 -17.09 27.76
CA GLY A 371 19.87 -16.92 29.04
C GLY A 371 18.40 -17.38 29.08
N GLU A 372 17.86 -17.94 27.99
CA GLU A 372 16.50 -18.52 27.92
C GLU A 372 16.38 -20.01 28.29
#